data_AF-C7Q2G1-F1
#
_entry.id   AF-C7Q2G1-F1
#
_cell.length_a   1.000
_cell.length_b   1.000
_cell.length_c   1.000
_cell.angle_alpha   90.00
_cell.angle_beta   90.00
_cell.angle_gamma   90.00
#
_symmetry.space_group_name_H-M   'P 1'
#
loop_
_entity.id
_entity.type
_entity.pdbx_description
1 polymer ?
#
loop_
_entity_poly.entity_id
_entity_poly.type
_entity_poly.pdbx_seq_one_letter_code
_entity_poly.pdbx_strand_id
1 'polypeptide(L)'
;MLTNTHSGAVGASDSAGNSYSVIADQSDGAGDRTLILAAVGAKSLAAGGSVTVTFPTSSEHHAALDAFSGVSAITGHSSATAASGPFASGAASASGGGIVFAAAGIQGGENATWSAGFTALPTLLVAPADQLATAYESAGSGSAQGSGSCNHQWMAAVVTLAG
;
A
#
# COMPACT_ATOMS: atom_id res chain seq x y z
N MET A 1 -2.57 5.99 3.08
CA MET A 1 -1.59 7.05 3.40
C MET A 1 -2.17 7.91 4.49
N LEU A 2 -1.37 8.25 5.49
CA LEU A 2 -1.73 9.15 6.58
C LEU A 2 -0.69 10.28 6.61
N THR A 3 -1.13 11.53 6.73
CA THR A 3 -0.23 12.70 6.79
C THR A 3 -0.37 13.48 8.08
N ASN A 4 0.76 13.97 8.60
CA ASN A 4 0.86 14.62 9.91
C ASN A 4 0.22 13.78 11.02
N THR A 5 0.47 12.47 11.00
CA THR A 5 -0.12 11.49 11.90
C THR A 5 0.64 11.42 13.21
N HIS A 6 -0.09 11.33 14.32
CA HIS A 6 0.50 11.04 15.61
C HIS A 6 1.01 9.59 15.70
N SER A 7 1.97 9.35 16.58
CA SER A 7 2.41 7.99 16.89
C SER A 7 1.28 7.15 17.46
N GLY A 8 1.14 5.92 16.97
CA GLY A 8 0.18 4.95 17.47
C GLY A 8 -0.14 3.84 16.48
N ALA A 9 -0.97 2.91 16.93
CA ALA A 9 -1.34 1.71 16.19
C ALA A 9 -2.40 2.00 15.13
N VAL A 10 -2.32 1.29 14.01
CA VAL A 10 -3.33 1.26 12.96
C VAL A 10 -3.97 -0.13 12.95
N GLY A 11 -5.28 -0.18 12.76
CA GLY A 11 -6.03 -1.43 12.63
C GLY A 11 -7.13 -1.30 11.59
N ALA A 12 -7.58 -2.44 11.07
CA ALA A 12 -8.78 -2.48 10.24
C ALA A 12 -9.56 -3.78 10.39
N SER A 13 -10.88 -3.66 10.26
CA SER A 13 -11.82 -4.77 10.22
C SER A 13 -12.96 -4.44 9.26
N ASP A 14 -13.79 -5.42 8.92
CA ASP A 14 -14.97 -5.18 8.09
C ASP A 14 -16.25 -5.76 8.71
N SER A 15 -17.38 -5.38 8.10
CA SER A 15 -18.71 -5.83 8.54
C SER A 15 -18.98 -7.32 8.29
N ALA A 16 -18.10 -8.03 7.56
CA ALA A 16 -18.15 -9.49 7.43
C ALA A 16 -17.39 -10.19 8.58
N GLY A 17 -16.72 -9.42 9.44
CA GLY A 17 -15.93 -9.91 10.56
C GLY A 17 -14.56 -10.42 10.13
N ASN A 18 -13.99 -9.86 9.06
CA ASN A 18 -12.57 -10.02 8.76
C ASN A 18 -11.75 -9.02 9.57
N SER A 19 -10.55 -9.44 9.95
CA SER A 19 -9.55 -8.58 10.60
C SER A 19 -8.34 -8.48 9.67
N TYR A 20 -7.85 -7.26 9.47
CA TYR A 20 -6.74 -6.96 8.58
C TYR A 20 -5.49 -6.69 9.41
N SER A 21 -4.39 -7.35 9.07
CA SER A 21 -3.08 -7.10 9.69
C SER A 21 -2.33 -6.03 8.92
N VAL A 22 -1.59 -5.18 9.64
CA VAL A 22 -0.62 -4.26 9.04
C VAL A 22 0.56 -5.07 8.53
N ILE A 23 0.80 -5.04 7.22
CA ILE A 23 1.85 -5.83 6.56
C ILE A 23 3.07 -4.97 6.28
N ALA A 24 2.84 -3.74 5.83
CA ALA A 24 3.87 -2.74 5.66
C ALA A 24 3.40 -1.41 6.24
N ASP A 25 4.33 -0.68 6.84
CA ASP A 25 4.06 0.56 7.56
C ASP A 25 5.32 1.43 7.51
N GLN A 26 5.41 2.20 6.43
CA GLN A 26 6.58 3.01 6.14
C GLN A 26 6.32 4.44 6.56
N SER A 27 7.04 4.90 7.59
CA SER A 27 7.08 6.30 7.97
C SER A 27 8.27 7.03 7.35
N ASP A 28 8.11 8.32 7.11
CA ASP A 28 9.20 9.24 6.78
C ASP A 28 9.93 9.81 8.01
N GLY A 29 9.45 9.49 9.23
CA GLY A 29 9.97 10.02 10.48
C GLY A 29 9.53 11.43 10.85
N ALA A 30 8.70 12.08 10.03
CA ALA A 30 8.19 13.44 10.22
C ALA A 30 6.67 13.50 10.43
N GLY A 31 6.01 12.33 10.50
CA GLY A 31 4.57 12.21 10.78
C GLY A 31 3.79 11.60 9.63
N ASP A 32 4.41 11.41 8.47
CA ASP A 32 3.73 10.80 7.33
C ASP A 32 4.01 9.31 7.26
N ARG A 33 3.03 8.55 6.76
CA ARG A 33 3.17 7.11 6.61
C ARG A 33 2.28 6.48 5.54
N THR A 34 2.86 5.53 4.81
CA THR A 34 2.18 4.67 3.85
C THR A 34 2.07 3.28 4.43
N LEU A 35 0.85 2.75 4.47
CA LEU A 35 0.55 1.46 5.05
C LEU A 35 -0.12 0.55 4.02
N ILE A 36 0.18 -0.75 4.12
CA ILE A 36 -0.57 -1.82 3.44
C ILE A 36 -1.13 -2.73 4.53
N LEU A 37 -2.45 -2.90 4.55
CA LEU A 37 -3.15 -3.80 5.42
C LEU A 37 -3.78 -4.92 4.60
N ALA A 38 -3.75 -6.16 5.10
CA ALA A 38 -4.30 -7.30 4.37
C ALA A 38 -4.99 -8.31 5.30
N ALA A 39 -6.02 -8.96 4.76
CA ALA A 39 -6.65 -10.13 5.35
C ALA A 39 -6.56 -11.28 4.34
N VAL A 40 -5.92 -12.39 4.72
CA VAL A 40 -5.83 -13.61 3.92
C VAL A 40 -6.92 -14.58 4.36
N GLY A 41 -7.55 -15.29 3.41
CA GLY A 41 -8.70 -16.14 3.72
C GLY A 41 -9.92 -15.34 4.19
N ALA A 42 -10.06 -14.10 3.71
CA ALA A 42 -11.16 -13.21 4.06
C ALA A 42 -12.52 -13.76 3.59
N LYS A 43 -13.53 -13.60 4.43
CA LYS A 43 -14.93 -13.81 4.08
C LYS A 43 -15.35 -12.78 3.04
N SER A 44 -16.25 -13.17 2.14
CA SER A 44 -16.83 -12.24 1.16
C SER A 44 -17.52 -11.06 1.86
N LEU A 45 -17.15 -9.84 1.45
CA LEU A 45 -17.84 -8.63 1.87
C LEU A 45 -19.04 -8.40 0.92
N ALA A 46 -20.25 -8.42 1.47
CA ALA A 46 -21.46 -8.19 0.69
C ALA A 46 -21.55 -6.73 0.20
N ALA A 47 -22.30 -6.50 -0.88
CA ALA A 47 -22.62 -5.14 -1.31
C ALA A 47 -23.29 -4.35 -0.18
N GLY A 48 -22.84 -3.11 0.04
CA GLY A 48 -23.27 -2.29 1.18
C GLY A 48 -22.55 -2.60 2.50
N GLY A 49 -21.64 -3.58 2.53
CA GLY A 49 -20.72 -3.79 3.64
C GLY A 49 -19.72 -2.64 3.79
N SER A 50 -19.06 -2.57 4.95
CA SER A 50 -18.10 -1.52 5.28
C SER A 50 -16.78 -2.08 5.78
N VAL A 51 -15.70 -1.38 5.47
CA VAL A 51 -14.39 -1.55 6.11
C VAL A 51 -14.18 -0.39 7.06
N THR A 52 -13.86 -0.68 8.31
CA THR A 52 -13.51 0.31 9.34
C THR A 52 -12.00 0.29 9.54
N VAL A 53 -11.36 1.43 9.33
CA VAL A 53 -9.93 1.63 9.62
C VAL A 53 -9.81 2.56 10.82
N THR A 54 -9.00 2.17 11.80
CA THR A 54 -8.67 2.98 12.97
C THR A 54 -7.20 3.37 12.91
N PHE A 55 -6.90 4.63 13.16
CA PHE A 55 -5.54 5.17 13.16
C PHE A 55 -5.45 6.37 14.13
N PRO A 56 -4.24 6.75 14.58
CA PRO A 56 -4.06 7.95 15.39
C PRO A 56 -4.49 9.19 14.61
N THR A 57 -4.75 10.30 15.32
CA THR A 57 -5.14 11.55 14.66
C THR A 57 -4.14 11.94 13.57
N SER A 58 -4.68 12.21 12.38
CA SER A 58 -3.97 12.62 11.17
C SER A 58 -4.66 13.84 10.58
N SER A 59 -3.91 14.75 9.95
CA SER A 59 -4.51 15.90 9.26
C SER A 59 -5.22 15.46 7.98
N GLU A 60 -4.63 14.51 7.25
CA GLU A 60 -5.21 13.97 6.02
C GLU A 60 -5.01 12.45 5.96
N HIS A 61 -5.89 11.77 5.22
CA HIS A 61 -5.81 10.34 5.02
C HIS A 61 -6.41 9.92 3.67
N HIS A 62 -5.78 8.92 3.07
CA HIS A 62 -6.27 8.23 1.88
C HIS A 62 -6.30 6.73 2.14
N ALA A 63 -7.39 6.10 1.72
CA ALA A 63 -7.54 4.66 1.75
C ALA A 63 -8.08 4.18 0.41
N ALA A 64 -7.40 3.21 -0.18
CA ALA A 64 -7.89 2.42 -1.29
C ALA A 64 -8.12 0.99 -0.79
N LEU A 65 -9.06 0.29 -1.40
CA LEU A 65 -9.39 -1.10 -1.09
C LEU A 65 -9.47 -1.89 -2.38
N ASP A 66 -8.72 -2.99 -2.43
CA ASP A 66 -8.69 -3.91 -3.55
C ASP A 66 -8.89 -5.33 -3.04
N ALA A 67 -9.50 -6.18 -3.86
CA ALA A 67 -9.79 -7.56 -3.54
C ALA A 67 -9.13 -8.49 -4.57
N PHE A 68 -8.41 -9.49 -4.07
CA PHE A 68 -7.76 -10.51 -4.88
C PHE A 68 -8.29 -11.89 -4.51
N SER A 69 -8.53 -12.73 -5.52
CA SER A 69 -8.90 -14.13 -5.32
C SER A 69 -7.67 -15.04 -5.39
N GLY A 70 -7.72 -16.17 -4.69
CA GLY A 70 -6.67 -17.19 -4.73
C GLY A 70 -5.46 -16.90 -3.83
N VAL A 71 -5.46 -15.80 -3.06
CA VAL A 71 -4.36 -15.51 -2.12
C VAL A 71 -4.41 -16.46 -0.92
N SER A 72 -3.32 -17.22 -0.72
CA SER A 72 -3.18 -18.22 0.34
C SER A 72 -2.30 -17.77 1.50
N ALA A 73 -1.35 -16.87 1.25
CA ALA A 73 -0.43 -16.35 2.27
C ALA A 73 0.20 -15.01 1.85
N ILE A 74 0.71 -14.28 2.84
CA ILE A 74 1.65 -13.18 2.64
C ILE A 74 3.07 -13.76 2.77
N THR A 75 3.92 -13.54 1.79
CA THR A 75 5.25 -14.19 1.69
C THR A 75 6.42 -13.25 1.85
N GLY A 76 6.19 -11.94 1.76
CA GLY A 76 7.26 -10.95 1.93
C GLY A 76 6.73 -9.52 1.88
N HIS A 77 7.54 -8.61 2.40
CA HIS A 77 7.32 -7.18 2.27
C HIS A 77 8.65 -6.45 2.26
N SER A 78 8.65 -5.25 1.69
CA SER A 78 9.76 -4.30 1.77
C SER A 78 9.19 -2.91 1.70
N SER A 79 9.83 -1.96 2.37
CA SER A 79 9.43 -0.57 2.30
C SER A 79 10.62 0.37 2.46
N ALA A 80 10.49 1.56 1.89
CA ALA A 80 11.50 2.61 1.97
C ALA A 80 10.87 3.98 1.80
N THR A 81 11.64 5.01 2.14
CA THR A 81 11.28 6.41 1.94
C THR A 81 12.48 7.17 1.38
N ALA A 82 12.21 8.24 0.64
CA ALA A 82 13.22 9.23 0.33
C ALA A 82 12.60 10.62 0.21
N ALA A 83 13.45 11.65 0.36
CA ALA A 83 13.05 13.05 0.29
C ALA A 83 12.68 13.51 -1.14
N SER A 84 13.13 12.79 -2.17
CA SER A 84 12.81 13.08 -3.58
C SER A 84 13.26 11.94 -4.51
N GLY A 85 12.99 12.10 -5.80
CA GLY A 85 13.41 11.16 -6.85
C GLY A 85 12.40 10.03 -7.08
N PRO A 86 12.68 9.10 -8.00
CA PRO A 86 11.81 7.97 -8.25
C PRO A 86 11.61 7.14 -6.99
N PHE A 87 10.39 6.66 -6.78
CA PHE A 87 10.08 5.84 -5.62
C PHE A 87 10.48 4.39 -5.85
N ALA A 88 10.97 3.74 -4.79
CA ALA A 88 11.34 2.34 -4.79
C ALA A 88 11.19 1.77 -3.38
N SER A 89 10.33 0.79 -3.19
CA SER A 89 10.07 0.18 -1.87
C SER A 89 11.24 -0.63 -1.29
N GLY A 90 12.29 -0.89 -2.08
CA GLY A 90 13.20 -2.00 -1.80
C GLY A 90 12.64 -3.36 -2.26
N ALA A 91 13.46 -4.40 -2.19
CA ALA A 91 13.14 -5.72 -2.71
C ALA A 91 12.53 -6.63 -1.63
N ALA A 92 11.41 -7.28 -1.95
CA ALA A 92 10.79 -8.33 -1.16
C ALA A 92 10.91 -9.67 -1.89
N SER A 93 11.14 -10.77 -1.15
CA SER A 93 11.14 -12.10 -1.74
C SER A 93 9.77 -12.47 -2.31
N ALA A 94 9.75 -13.10 -3.48
CA ALA A 94 8.54 -13.50 -4.19
C ALA A 94 8.59 -14.99 -4.58
N SER A 95 7.52 -15.71 -4.28
CA SER A 95 7.24 -17.04 -4.82
C SER A 95 6.39 -16.86 -6.08
N GLY A 96 6.81 -17.44 -7.20
CA GLY A 96 6.08 -17.33 -8.46
C GLY A 96 4.65 -17.87 -8.36
N GLY A 97 3.74 -17.34 -9.18
CA GLY A 97 2.33 -17.77 -9.22
C GLY A 97 1.41 -17.05 -8.24
N GLY A 98 1.93 -16.06 -7.52
CA GLY A 98 1.18 -15.19 -6.62
C GLY A 98 0.89 -13.81 -7.19
N ILE A 99 0.71 -12.83 -6.31
CA ILE A 99 0.46 -11.42 -6.62
C ILE A 99 1.48 -10.55 -5.88
N VAL A 100 1.96 -9.51 -6.54
CA VAL A 100 2.68 -8.40 -5.91
C VAL A 100 1.71 -7.23 -5.82
N PHE A 101 1.58 -6.64 -4.64
CA PHE A 101 0.83 -5.41 -4.43
C PHE A 101 1.76 -4.34 -3.88
N ALA A 102 1.67 -3.13 -4.41
CA ALA A 102 2.51 -2.02 -4.00
C ALA A 102 1.69 -0.75 -3.77
N ALA A 103 2.17 0.06 -2.84
CA ALA A 103 1.61 1.37 -2.51
C ALA A 103 2.72 2.40 -2.38
N ALA A 104 2.49 3.60 -2.92
CA ALA A 104 3.35 4.76 -2.76
C ALA A 104 2.50 5.94 -2.28
N GLY A 105 2.87 6.49 -1.12
CA GLY A 105 2.39 7.77 -0.64
C GLY A 105 3.39 8.84 -1.03
N ILE A 106 2.93 9.90 -1.69
CA ILE A 106 3.77 10.95 -2.27
C ILE A 106 3.24 12.31 -1.82
N GLN A 107 4.15 13.13 -1.28
CA GLN A 107 3.86 14.44 -0.70
C GLN A 107 3.91 15.54 -1.78
N GLY A 108 2.99 15.46 -2.74
CA GLY A 108 2.83 16.48 -3.78
C GLY A 108 3.35 16.12 -5.18
N GLY A 109 3.45 17.14 -6.03
CA GLY A 109 4.10 17.06 -7.33
C GLY A 109 3.27 16.54 -8.49
N GLU A 110 4.00 16.02 -9.49
CA GLU A 110 3.41 15.39 -10.66
C GLU A 110 2.85 14.01 -10.28
N ASN A 111 1.82 13.58 -11.00
CA ASN A 111 1.21 12.27 -10.75
C ASN A 111 2.23 11.14 -10.83
N ALA A 112 2.21 10.27 -9.84
CA ALA A 112 3.05 9.09 -9.82
C ALA A 112 2.79 8.20 -11.04
N THR A 113 3.84 7.59 -11.57
CA THR A 113 3.68 6.49 -12.54
C THR A 113 4.38 5.25 -12.04
N TRP A 114 3.84 4.07 -12.36
CA TRP A 114 4.44 2.80 -11.99
C TRP A 114 5.39 2.29 -13.08
N SER A 115 6.46 1.63 -12.68
CA SER A 115 7.36 0.91 -13.59
C SER A 115 6.62 -0.15 -14.41
N ALA A 116 7.16 -0.50 -15.58
CA ALA A 116 6.58 -1.53 -16.44
C ALA A 116 6.41 -2.86 -15.71
N GLY A 117 5.30 -3.55 -15.96
CA GLY A 117 4.90 -4.80 -15.27
C GLY A 117 3.71 -4.57 -14.33
N PHE A 118 3.69 -3.43 -13.64
CA PHE A 118 2.60 -3.03 -12.76
C PHE A 118 1.37 -2.57 -13.54
N THR A 119 0.21 -3.03 -13.09
CA THR A 119 -1.09 -2.46 -13.41
C THR A 119 -1.43 -1.40 -12.37
N ALA A 120 -1.40 -0.14 -12.78
CA ALA A 120 -1.76 0.97 -11.93
C ALA A 120 -3.26 0.95 -11.59
N LEU A 121 -3.58 1.16 -10.32
CA LEU A 121 -4.93 1.41 -9.82
C LEU A 121 -5.19 2.92 -9.76
N PRO A 122 -6.45 3.36 -9.60
CA PRO A 122 -6.77 4.77 -9.48
C PRO A 122 -5.95 5.45 -8.36
N THR A 123 -5.19 6.47 -8.73
CA THR A 123 -4.46 7.28 -7.75
C THR A 123 -5.44 8.20 -7.02
N LEU A 124 -5.41 8.16 -5.69
CA LEU A 124 -6.20 9.07 -4.86
C LEU A 124 -5.40 10.33 -4.60
N LEU A 125 -6.01 11.50 -4.80
CA LEU A 125 -5.39 12.81 -4.62
C LEU A 125 -6.10 13.59 -3.51
N VAL A 126 -5.34 14.29 -2.66
CA VAL A 126 -5.86 15.37 -1.79
C VAL A 126 -5.17 16.67 -2.15
N ALA A 127 -5.94 17.75 -2.07
CA ALA A 127 -5.48 19.08 -2.43
C ALA A 127 -4.37 19.58 -1.47
N PRO A 128 -3.28 20.17 -1.98
CA PRO A 128 -3.10 20.51 -3.40
C PRO A 128 -2.52 19.38 -4.28
N ALA A 129 -1.82 18.38 -3.74
CA ALA A 129 -1.17 17.37 -4.59
C ALA A 129 -0.76 16.04 -3.91
N ASP A 130 -1.18 15.76 -2.67
CA ASP A 130 -0.77 14.53 -1.98
C ASP A 130 -1.45 13.31 -2.60
N GLN A 131 -0.67 12.23 -2.77
CA GLN A 131 -1.08 11.10 -3.61
C GLN A 131 -0.94 9.78 -2.85
N LEU A 132 -1.99 8.95 -2.91
CA LEU A 132 -1.87 7.52 -2.71
C LEU A 132 -1.99 6.83 -4.07
N ALA A 133 -0.84 6.37 -4.58
CA ALA A 133 -0.77 5.52 -5.76
C ALA A 133 -0.69 4.05 -5.31
N THR A 134 -1.48 3.17 -5.92
CA THR A 134 -1.41 1.72 -5.71
C THR A 134 -1.30 1.00 -7.06
N ALA A 135 -0.71 -0.19 -7.04
CA ALA A 135 -0.62 -1.04 -8.22
C ALA A 135 -0.44 -2.51 -7.84
N TYR A 136 -0.68 -3.39 -8.81
CA TYR A 136 -0.42 -4.82 -8.66
C TYR A 136 0.21 -5.41 -9.92
N GLU A 137 0.88 -6.56 -9.77
CA GLU A 137 1.34 -7.40 -10.87
C GLU A 137 1.30 -8.88 -10.46
N SER A 138 1.40 -9.78 -11.44
CA SER A 138 1.61 -11.20 -11.16
C SER A 138 3.00 -11.43 -10.59
N ALA A 139 3.12 -12.17 -9.49
CA ALA A 139 4.41 -12.45 -8.89
C ALA A 139 5.21 -13.45 -9.73
N GLY A 140 6.39 -13.01 -10.19
CA GLY A 140 7.48 -13.88 -10.61
C GLY A 140 8.18 -14.54 -9.41
N SER A 141 9.06 -15.51 -9.68
CA SER A 141 9.97 -16.02 -8.65
C SER A 141 11.16 -15.07 -8.47
N GLY A 142 11.68 -14.99 -7.23
CA GLY A 142 12.88 -14.20 -6.91
C GLY A 142 12.54 -13.02 -6.02
N SER A 143 12.64 -11.80 -6.54
CA SER A 143 12.34 -10.58 -5.80
C SER A 143 11.39 -9.65 -6.56
N ALA A 144 10.49 -9.00 -5.83
CA ALA A 144 9.62 -7.96 -6.33
C ALA A 144 9.91 -6.62 -5.65
N GLN A 145 9.71 -5.53 -6.38
CA GLN A 145 9.91 -4.17 -5.89
C GLN A 145 8.81 -3.27 -6.45
N GLY A 146 8.10 -2.57 -5.57
CA GLY A 146 7.22 -1.48 -5.96
C GLY A 146 8.05 -0.27 -6.35
N SER A 147 8.06 0.10 -7.63
CA SER A 147 8.86 1.22 -8.12
C SER A 147 8.15 2.02 -9.21
N GLY A 148 8.62 3.25 -9.40
CA GLY A 148 8.06 4.14 -10.40
C GLY A 148 8.64 5.55 -10.34
N SER A 149 8.01 6.49 -11.03
CA SER A 149 8.42 7.89 -11.04
C SER A 149 7.56 8.74 -10.10
N CYS A 150 8.23 9.68 -9.43
CA CYS A 150 7.65 10.86 -8.81
C CYS A 150 8.76 11.93 -8.71
N ASN A 151 8.41 13.14 -8.28
CA ASN A 151 9.37 14.25 -8.13
C ASN A 151 9.34 14.90 -6.74
N HIS A 152 8.68 14.26 -5.76
CA HIS A 152 8.52 14.74 -4.40
C HIS A 152 8.90 13.66 -3.39
N GLN A 153 8.87 14.00 -2.10
CA GLN A 153 9.08 13.04 -1.01
C GLN A 153 8.07 11.89 -1.13
N TRP A 154 8.53 10.69 -0.80
CA TRP A 154 7.71 9.49 -0.91
C TRP A 154 7.96 8.48 0.21
N MET A 155 6.94 7.70 0.52
CA MET A 155 7.02 6.44 1.26
C MET A 155 6.40 5.33 0.41
N ALA A 156 7.18 4.32 0.06
CA ALA A 156 6.74 3.21 -0.78
C ALA A 156 6.86 1.88 -0.04
N ALA A 157 5.90 1.01 -0.29
CA ALA A 157 5.86 -0.35 0.24
C ALA A 157 5.44 -1.34 -0.84
N VAL A 158 5.98 -2.55 -0.76
CA VAL A 158 5.59 -3.69 -1.59
C VAL A 158 5.30 -4.87 -0.68
N VAL A 159 4.29 -5.67 -1.05
CA VAL A 159 3.91 -6.92 -0.41
C VAL A 159 3.80 -7.99 -1.48
N THR A 160 4.35 -9.17 -1.19
CA THR A 160 4.22 -10.36 -2.01
C THR A 160 3.23 -11.33 -1.36
N LEU A 161 2.34 -11.87 -2.18
CA LEU A 161 1.21 -12.72 -1.79
C LEU A 161 1.32 -14.03 -2.58
N ALA A 162 1.28 -15.19 -1.91
CA ALA A 162 1.23 -16.48 -2.58
C ALA A 162 -0.20 -16.79 -3.07
N GLY A 163 -0.28 -17.50 -4.21
CA GLY A 163 -1.51 -18.10 -4.74
C GLY A 163 -1.84 -19.45 -4.12
#